data_AF-A0A160PM45-F1
#
_entry.id   AF-A0A160PM45-F1
#
_cell.length_a   1.000
_cell.length_b   1.000
_cell.length_c   1.000
_cell.angle_alpha   90.00
_cell.angle_beta   90.00
_cell.angle_gamma   90.00
#
_symmetry.space_group_name_H-M   'P 1'
#
loop_
_entity.id
_entity.type
_entity.pdbx_description
1 polymer ?
#
loop_
_entity_poly.entity_id
_entity_poly.type
_entity_poly.pdbx_seq_one_letter_code
_entity_poly.pdbx_strand_id
1 'polypeptide(L)'
;MIASLYAFVIVLKDNITLLDFAVLAALFGAYIWRVQGAPGADEDEEPGPAAALNALPVRKQWTFMAALTLVACVIILASAEPFAEAMVHSGRLLGLNEFLLIQWLAPLASEAPAVTIAVLFVVAGRAANGLGALVSDKINQWTLLVGMLPLAMSLGAGAVAALPLDARQAEEFFLTAAQSLFALALLLRLRLGLGSAVALVGLFGVQVGLAFIYRNDEARTVTTLTMLAWIYLGLAAILFLVNGRRMLDLLRAGLLERRMGKVGAPVRPEVVRGQR
;
A
#
# COMPACT_ATOMS: atom_id res chain seq x y z
N MET A 1 3.88 -4.19 9.45
CA MET A 1 3.50 -4.80 10.75
C MET A 1 2.97 -3.77 11.74
N ILE A 2 3.76 -2.75 12.14
CA ILE A 2 3.31 -1.77 13.15
C ILE A 2 2.02 -1.04 12.74
N ALA A 3 1.93 -0.55 11.50
CA ALA A 3 0.70 0.08 10.99
C ALA A 3 -0.52 -0.87 11.01
N SER A 4 -0.33 -2.15 10.67
CA SER A 4 -1.39 -3.16 10.75
C SER A 4 -1.80 -3.48 12.18
N LEU A 5 -0.87 -3.43 13.14
CA LEU A 5 -1.20 -3.56 14.56
C LEU A 5 -1.94 -2.33 15.10
N TYR A 6 -1.51 -1.13 14.69
CA TYR A 6 -2.19 0.12 15.04
C TYR A 6 -3.62 0.17 14.49
N ALA A 7 -3.86 -0.42 13.32
CA ALA A 7 -5.21 -0.52 12.76
C ALA A 7 -6.20 -1.23 13.72
N PHE A 8 -5.78 -2.21 14.53
CA PHE A 8 -6.68 -2.81 15.53
C PHE A 8 -7.02 -1.85 16.67
N VAL A 9 -6.17 -0.87 16.98
CA VAL A 9 -6.51 0.21 17.92
C VAL A 9 -7.62 1.08 17.34
N ILE A 10 -7.58 1.36 16.04
CA ILE A 10 -8.64 2.10 15.33
C ILE A 10 -9.96 1.30 15.35
N VAL A 11 -9.91 -0.01 15.07
CA VAL A 11 -11.10 -0.90 15.15
C VAL A 11 -11.72 -0.83 16.54
N LEU A 12 -10.92 -0.93 17.60
CA LEU A 12 -11.44 -0.87 18.98
C LEU A 12 -12.01 0.49 19.39
N LYS A 13 -11.65 1.56 18.67
CA LYS A 13 -12.13 2.93 18.92
C LYS A 13 -13.38 3.27 18.11
N ASP A 14 -13.68 2.53 17.05
CA ASP A 14 -14.75 2.82 16.07
C ASP A 14 -14.67 4.23 15.44
N ASN A 15 -13.47 4.83 15.40
CA ASN A 15 -13.24 6.11 14.73
C ASN A 15 -11.77 6.32 14.36
N ILE A 16 -11.56 7.15 13.35
CA ILE A 16 -10.24 7.64 12.92
C ILE A 16 -10.17 9.14 13.24
N THR A 17 -9.20 9.54 14.05
CA THR A 17 -9.00 10.90 14.54
C THR A 17 -7.77 11.56 13.89
N LEU A 18 -7.60 12.87 14.05
CA LEU A 18 -6.37 13.57 13.65
C LEU A 18 -5.13 13.08 14.42
N LEU A 19 -5.29 12.49 15.61
CA LEU A 19 -4.19 11.82 16.29
C LEU A 19 -3.76 10.56 15.54
N ASP A 20 -4.72 9.77 15.04
CA ASP A 20 -4.44 8.58 14.23
C ASP A 20 -3.74 8.98 12.93
N PHE A 21 -4.13 10.09 12.31
CA PHE A 21 -3.39 10.70 11.21
C PHE A 21 -1.92 10.95 11.57
N ALA A 22 -1.66 11.66 12.69
CA ALA A 22 -0.29 11.97 13.10
C ALA A 22 0.55 10.72 13.34
N VAL A 23 -0.03 9.67 13.96
CA VAL A 23 0.65 8.38 14.18
C VAL A 23 0.95 7.69 12.85
N LEU A 24 -0.04 7.57 11.96
CA LEU A 24 0.14 6.90 10.67
C LEU A 24 1.11 7.65 9.75
N ALA A 25 1.06 8.99 9.75
CA ALA A 25 2.01 9.84 9.04
C ALA A 25 3.44 9.70 9.59
N ALA A 26 3.61 9.61 10.91
CA ALA A 26 4.90 9.36 11.53
C ALA A 26 5.46 7.97 11.18
N LEU A 27 4.61 6.93 11.15
CA LEU A 27 5.00 5.59 10.70
C LEU A 27 5.44 5.60 9.23
N PHE A 28 4.71 6.32 8.37
CA PHE A 28 5.08 6.47 6.96
C PHE A 28 6.39 7.24 6.79
N GLY A 29 6.58 8.34 7.52
CA GLY A 29 7.82 9.10 7.53
C GLY A 29 9.02 8.28 7.98
N ALA A 30 8.86 7.46 9.02
CA ALA A 30 9.87 6.52 9.49
C ALA A 30 10.21 5.45 8.43
N TYR A 31 9.21 4.95 7.71
CA TYR A 31 9.40 4.04 6.57
C TYR A 31 10.24 4.70 5.47
N ILE A 32 9.85 5.89 5.02
CA ILE A 32 10.57 6.64 3.98
C ILE A 32 12.02 6.91 4.40
N TRP A 33 12.23 7.38 5.63
CA TRP A 33 13.56 7.62 6.18
C TRP A 33 14.45 6.36 6.16
N ARG A 34 13.85 5.18 6.36
CA ARG A 34 14.58 3.90 6.36
C ARG A 34 14.90 3.38 4.95
N VAL A 35 14.03 3.64 3.97
CA VAL A 35 14.16 3.13 2.59
C VAL A 35 15.06 4.03 1.72
N GLN A 36 15.16 5.33 2.03
CA GLN A 36 15.99 6.31 1.28
C GLN A 36 17.48 5.96 1.12
N GLY A 37 18.01 4.96 1.83
CA GLY A 37 19.42 4.53 1.74
C GLY A 37 19.62 3.05 1.42
N ALA A 38 18.59 2.36 0.90
CA ALA A 38 18.70 0.95 0.54
C ALA A 38 19.62 0.77 -0.69
N PRO A 39 20.67 -0.06 -0.62
CA PRO A 39 21.55 -0.35 -1.77
C PRO A 39 20.77 -1.05 -2.90
N GLY A 40 20.92 -0.58 -4.15
CA GLY A 40 20.34 -1.22 -5.34
C GLY A 40 19.31 -0.40 -6.12
N ALA A 41 19.01 0.84 -5.72
CA ALA A 41 18.13 1.73 -6.49
C ALA A 41 18.81 2.35 -7.74
N ASP A 42 20.14 2.38 -7.78
CA ASP A 42 20.93 3.16 -8.76
C ASP A 42 21.48 2.34 -9.95
N GLU A 43 21.29 1.01 -9.98
CA GLU A 43 21.96 0.15 -10.99
C GLU A 43 21.10 -0.20 -12.21
N ASP A 44 19.79 -0.01 -12.15
CA ASP A 44 18.90 -0.31 -13.28
C ASP A 44 18.61 0.94 -14.11
N GLU A 45 18.91 0.90 -15.41
CA GLU A 45 18.46 1.90 -16.38
C GLU A 45 16.94 2.15 -16.23
N GLU A 46 16.54 3.43 -16.06
CA GLU A 46 15.14 3.82 -15.96
C GLU A 46 14.44 3.57 -17.30
N PRO A 47 13.48 2.64 -17.39
CA PRO A 47 12.87 2.26 -18.65
C PRO A 47 11.77 3.24 -19.09
N GLY A 48 11.51 3.28 -20.40
CA GLY A 48 10.32 3.93 -20.96
C GLY A 48 10.41 5.46 -21.05
N PRO A 49 9.27 6.18 -20.94
CA PRO A 49 9.24 7.64 -21.11
C PRO A 49 10.14 8.43 -20.15
N ALA A 50 10.45 7.85 -18.98
CA ALA A 50 11.39 8.44 -18.02
C ALA A 50 12.81 8.55 -18.59
N ALA A 51 13.26 7.57 -19.40
CA ALA A 51 14.58 7.58 -20.04
C ALA A 51 14.78 8.83 -20.93
N ALA A 52 13.72 9.26 -21.63
CA ALA A 52 13.76 10.44 -22.47
C ALA A 52 13.99 11.74 -21.67
N LEU A 53 13.53 11.78 -20.42
CA LEU A 53 13.76 12.92 -19.52
C LEU A 53 15.22 12.98 -19.03
N ASN A 54 15.87 11.82 -18.85
CA ASN A 54 17.26 11.73 -18.42
C ASN A 54 18.26 12.20 -19.49
N ALA A 55 17.86 12.25 -20.76
CA ALA A 55 18.68 12.80 -21.84
C ALA A 55 18.70 14.35 -21.87
N LEU A 56 17.83 15.01 -21.09
CA LEU A 56 17.72 16.46 -21.07
C LEU A 56 18.73 17.10 -20.11
N PRO A 57 19.17 18.36 -20.37
CA PRO A 57 19.88 19.15 -19.36
C PRO A 57 19.04 19.27 -18.08
N VAL A 58 19.67 19.14 -16.91
CA VAL A 58 19.01 19.11 -15.59
C VAL A 58 17.91 20.17 -15.45
N ARG A 59 18.16 21.42 -15.85
CA ARG A 59 17.14 22.48 -15.76
C ARG A 59 15.87 22.16 -16.56
N LYS A 60 16.02 21.67 -17.79
CA LYS A 60 14.89 21.27 -18.65
C LYS A 60 14.19 20.05 -18.07
N GLN A 61 14.94 19.06 -17.60
CA GLN A 61 14.37 17.87 -16.95
C GLN A 61 13.45 18.26 -15.79
N TRP A 62 13.91 19.10 -14.86
CA TRP A 62 13.10 19.60 -13.74
C TRP A 62 11.87 20.40 -14.21
N THR A 63 12.01 21.25 -15.23
CA THR A 63 10.87 21.98 -15.81
C THR A 63 9.81 21.02 -16.36
N PHE A 64 10.21 20.01 -17.12
CA PHE A 64 9.28 19.02 -17.67
C PHE A 64 8.63 18.18 -16.57
N MET A 65 9.39 17.70 -15.59
CA MET A 65 8.84 16.95 -14.46
C MET A 65 7.83 17.78 -13.66
N ALA A 66 8.14 19.05 -13.37
CA ALA A 66 7.23 19.94 -12.69
C ALA A 66 5.96 20.23 -13.52
N ALA A 67 6.11 20.46 -14.82
CA ALA A 67 4.98 20.70 -15.72
C ALA A 67 4.06 19.47 -15.82
N LEU A 68 4.64 18.26 -16.00
CA LEU A 68 3.88 17.01 -16.04
C LEU A 68 3.15 16.77 -14.71
N THR A 69 3.82 17.01 -13.58
CA THR A 69 3.21 16.88 -12.25
C THR A 69 2.05 17.85 -12.08
N LEU A 70 2.22 19.12 -12.45
CA LEU A 70 1.16 20.12 -12.33
C LEU A 70 -0.04 19.77 -13.22
N VAL A 71 0.20 19.38 -14.46
CA VAL A 71 -0.86 18.96 -15.39
C VAL A 71 -1.60 17.75 -14.84
N ALA A 72 -0.89 16.74 -14.33
CA ALA A 72 -1.51 15.57 -13.72
C ALA A 72 -2.35 15.96 -12.49
N CYS A 73 -1.85 16.79 -11.58
CA CYS A 73 -2.59 17.27 -10.42
C CYS A 73 -3.87 18.01 -10.82
N VAL A 74 -3.80 18.91 -11.81
CA VAL A 74 -4.97 19.66 -12.30
C VAL A 74 -6.00 18.70 -12.88
N ILE A 75 -5.59 17.74 -13.71
CA ILE A 75 -6.50 16.75 -14.31
C ILE A 75 -7.15 15.89 -13.23
N ILE A 76 -6.38 15.39 -12.26
CA ILE A 76 -6.89 14.56 -11.16
C ILE A 76 -7.92 15.34 -10.36
N LEU A 77 -7.59 16.57 -9.92
CA LEU A 77 -8.52 17.39 -9.13
C LEU A 77 -9.79 17.77 -9.91
N ALA A 78 -9.66 18.09 -11.19
CA ALA A 78 -10.80 18.43 -12.04
C ALA A 78 -11.68 17.22 -12.38
N SER A 79 -11.13 16.00 -12.34
CA SER A 79 -11.83 14.77 -12.77
C SER A 79 -12.36 13.93 -11.60
N ALA A 80 -11.80 14.06 -10.40
CA ALA A 80 -12.10 13.18 -9.27
C ALA A 80 -13.58 13.19 -8.86
N GLU A 81 -14.17 14.37 -8.66
CA GLU A 81 -15.58 14.53 -8.29
C GLU A 81 -16.53 14.08 -9.43
N PRO A 82 -16.38 14.57 -10.69
CA PRO A 82 -17.21 14.09 -11.80
C PRO A 82 -17.13 12.57 -12.02
N PHE A 83 -15.95 11.98 -11.83
CA PHE A 83 -15.77 10.54 -11.94
C PHE A 83 -16.53 9.78 -10.84
N ALA A 84 -16.41 10.21 -9.59
CA ALA A 84 -17.11 9.59 -8.47
C ALA A 84 -18.63 9.70 -8.62
N GLU A 85 -19.14 10.87 -8.98
CA GLU A 85 -20.59 11.10 -9.18
C GLU A 85 -21.13 10.30 -10.37
N ALA A 86 -20.43 10.30 -11.50
CA ALA A 86 -20.83 9.55 -12.69
C ALA A 86 -20.88 8.05 -12.41
N MET A 87 -19.89 7.52 -11.68
CA MET A 87 -19.85 6.11 -11.30
C MET A 87 -21.06 5.70 -10.44
N VAL A 88 -21.36 6.47 -9.39
CA VAL A 88 -22.51 6.22 -8.51
C VAL A 88 -23.82 6.37 -9.28
N HIS A 89 -23.94 7.39 -10.14
CA HIS A 89 -25.11 7.60 -10.98
C HIS A 89 -25.33 6.43 -11.96
N SER A 90 -24.30 6.03 -12.70
CA SER A 90 -24.38 4.88 -13.62
C SER A 90 -24.72 3.59 -12.89
N GLY A 91 -24.14 3.35 -11.72
CA GLY A 91 -24.47 2.16 -10.94
C GLY A 91 -25.91 2.12 -10.43
N ARG A 92 -26.47 3.27 -10.02
CA ARG A 92 -27.90 3.39 -9.69
C ARG A 92 -28.80 3.01 -10.86
N LEU A 93 -28.49 3.47 -12.08
CA LEU A 93 -29.23 3.10 -13.29
C LEU A 93 -29.15 1.60 -13.60
N LEU A 94 -28.02 0.96 -13.27
CA LEU A 94 -27.80 -0.47 -13.47
C LEU A 94 -28.31 -1.34 -12.31
N GLY A 95 -28.88 -0.75 -11.25
CA GLY A 95 -29.30 -1.46 -10.05
C GLY A 95 -28.15 -2.06 -9.24
N LEU A 96 -26.94 -1.52 -9.37
CA LEU A 96 -25.77 -1.91 -8.59
C LEU A 96 -25.73 -1.14 -7.27
N ASN A 97 -25.33 -1.82 -6.19
CA ASN A 97 -25.18 -1.22 -4.88
C ASN A 97 -24.00 -0.22 -4.90
N GLU A 98 -24.24 1.02 -4.45
CA GLU A 98 -23.25 2.11 -4.44
C GLU A 98 -21.97 1.74 -3.69
N PHE A 99 -22.11 0.98 -2.60
CA PHE A 99 -20.99 0.48 -1.82
C PHE A 99 -20.07 -0.42 -2.66
N LEU A 100 -20.63 -1.30 -3.51
CA LEU A 100 -19.80 -2.16 -4.36
C LEU A 100 -19.02 -1.36 -5.40
N LEU A 101 -19.60 -0.25 -5.89
CA LEU A 101 -18.91 0.63 -6.84
C LEU A 101 -17.76 1.36 -6.16
N ILE A 102 -18.03 1.97 -5.00
CA ILE A 102 -17.04 2.74 -4.25
C ILE A 102 -15.92 1.83 -3.73
N GLN A 103 -16.24 0.62 -3.27
CA GLN A 103 -15.27 -0.30 -2.70
C GLN A 103 -14.46 -1.07 -3.76
N TRP A 104 -15.07 -1.43 -4.89
CA TRP A 104 -14.42 -2.31 -5.87
C TRP A 104 -14.11 -1.63 -7.19
N LEU A 105 -15.08 -0.91 -7.75
CA LEU A 105 -14.90 -0.29 -9.07
C LEU A 105 -13.98 0.92 -9.02
N ALA A 106 -14.13 1.79 -8.03
CA ALA A 106 -13.29 2.98 -7.90
C ALA A 106 -11.80 2.61 -7.70
N PRO A 107 -11.43 1.71 -6.76
CA PRO A 107 -10.05 1.30 -6.60
C PRO A 107 -9.52 0.53 -7.82
N LEU A 108 -10.35 -0.32 -8.46
CA LEU A 108 -9.91 -1.02 -9.67
C LEU A 108 -9.51 -0.05 -10.78
N ALA A 109 -10.30 1.02 -10.97
CA ALA A 109 -10.00 2.04 -11.96
C ALA A 109 -8.78 2.91 -11.57
N SER A 110 -8.69 3.34 -10.30
CA SER A 110 -7.61 4.22 -9.84
C SER A 110 -6.26 3.51 -9.73
N GLU A 111 -6.25 2.20 -9.41
CA GLU A 111 -5.03 1.41 -9.24
C GLU A 111 -4.57 0.72 -10.53
N ALA A 112 -5.40 0.67 -11.58
CA ALA A 112 -5.07 0.03 -12.86
C ALA A 112 -3.75 0.52 -13.48
N PRO A 113 -3.40 1.83 -13.46
CA PRO A 113 -2.11 2.30 -13.93
C PRO A 113 -0.93 1.70 -13.14
N ALA A 114 -1.03 1.66 -11.80
CA ALA A 114 0.03 1.12 -10.94
C ALA A 114 0.21 -0.40 -11.16
N VAL A 115 -0.90 -1.15 -11.27
CA VAL A 115 -0.88 -2.58 -11.59
C VAL A 115 -0.24 -2.82 -12.97
N THR A 116 -0.55 -1.99 -13.96
CA THR A 116 0.04 -2.08 -15.30
C THR A 116 1.56 -1.93 -15.25
N ILE A 117 2.08 -0.95 -14.51
CA ILE A 117 3.52 -0.77 -14.31
C ILE A 117 4.15 -1.99 -13.61
N ALA A 118 3.49 -2.56 -12.59
CA ALA A 118 3.99 -3.76 -11.93
C ALA A 118 4.06 -4.96 -12.87
N VAL A 119 3.07 -5.15 -13.75
CA VAL A 119 3.09 -6.19 -14.79
C VAL A 119 4.22 -5.97 -15.78
N LEU A 120 4.45 -4.73 -16.23
CA LEU A 120 5.56 -4.40 -17.12
C LEU A 120 6.92 -4.73 -16.49
N PHE A 121 7.10 -4.47 -15.19
CA PHE A 121 8.32 -4.89 -14.48
C PHE A 121 8.49 -6.40 -14.48
N VAL A 122 7.42 -7.18 -14.26
CA VAL A 122 7.49 -8.64 -14.30
C VAL A 122 7.86 -9.14 -15.69
N VAL A 123 7.23 -8.62 -16.74
CA VAL A 123 7.51 -8.99 -18.14
C VAL A 123 8.94 -8.62 -18.54
N ALA A 124 9.48 -7.52 -18.00
CA ALA A 124 10.86 -7.10 -18.19
C ALA A 124 11.89 -7.89 -17.36
N GLY A 125 11.49 -8.95 -16.66
CA GLY A 125 12.38 -9.76 -15.81
C GLY A 125 12.73 -9.11 -14.45
N ARG A 126 12.09 -7.99 -14.10
CA ARG A 126 12.32 -7.18 -12.90
C ARG A 126 11.22 -7.41 -11.84
N ALA A 127 10.83 -8.67 -11.65
CA ALA A 127 9.71 -9.03 -10.75
C ALA A 127 9.92 -8.57 -9.29
N ALA A 128 11.16 -8.51 -8.81
CA ALA A 128 11.48 -7.99 -7.48
C ALA A 128 11.14 -6.49 -7.34
N ASN A 129 11.41 -5.69 -8.38
CA ASN A 129 11.09 -4.26 -8.41
C ASN A 129 9.59 -4.04 -8.48
N GLY A 130 8.88 -4.82 -9.29
CA GLY A 130 7.42 -4.81 -9.35
C GLY A 130 6.79 -5.14 -7.98
N LEU A 131 7.29 -6.18 -7.30
CA LEU A 131 6.84 -6.52 -5.95
C LEU A 131 7.17 -5.43 -4.92
N GLY A 132 8.37 -4.85 -4.99
CA GLY A 132 8.78 -3.74 -4.12
C GLY A 132 7.88 -2.51 -4.29
N ALA A 133 7.53 -2.16 -5.52
CA ALA A 133 6.60 -1.08 -5.83
C ALA A 133 5.20 -1.34 -5.24
N LEU A 134 4.63 -2.53 -5.45
CA LEU A 134 3.32 -2.90 -4.90
C LEU A 134 3.29 -2.93 -3.37
N VAL A 135 4.37 -3.41 -2.72
CA VAL A 135 4.49 -3.39 -1.26
C VAL A 135 4.59 -1.96 -0.74
N SER A 136 5.38 -1.11 -1.40
CA SER A 136 5.52 0.31 -1.03
C SER A 136 4.20 1.06 -1.18
N ASP A 137 3.47 0.80 -2.26
CA ASP A 137 2.15 1.37 -2.51
C ASP A 137 1.14 0.94 -1.45
N LYS A 138 1.10 -0.35 -1.09
CA LYS A 138 0.26 -0.84 0.01
C LYS A 138 0.60 -0.20 1.36
N ILE A 139 1.88 0.04 1.64
CA ILE A 139 2.30 0.76 2.87
C ILE A 139 1.71 2.17 2.84
N ASN A 140 1.89 2.92 1.76
CA ASN A 140 1.35 4.26 1.60
C ASN A 140 -0.19 4.29 1.77
N GLN A 141 -0.91 3.39 1.10
CA GLN A 141 -2.36 3.29 1.21
C GLN A 141 -2.82 2.93 2.64
N TRP A 142 -2.12 2.03 3.32
CA TRP A 142 -2.52 1.61 4.67
C TRP A 142 -2.09 2.58 5.79
N THR A 143 -1.22 3.54 5.49
CA THR A 143 -0.82 4.59 6.43
C THR A 143 -1.35 5.96 6.04
N LEU A 144 -0.82 6.54 4.97
CA LEU A 144 -1.05 7.94 4.66
C LEU A 144 -2.47 8.15 4.15
N LEU A 145 -2.96 7.28 3.26
CA LEU A 145 -4.33 7.38 2.74
C LEU A 145 -5.36 7.25 3.86
N VAL A 146 -5.26 6.23 4.73
CA VAL A 146 -6.13 6.09 5.91
C VAL A 146 -6.04 7.31 6.83
N GLY A 147 -4.83 7.79 7.09
CA GLY A 147 -4.62 8.98 7.92
C GLY A 147 -5.20 10.26 7.33
N MET A 148 -5.27 10.39 6.00
CA MET A 148 -5.82 11.58 5.35
C MET A 148 -7.34 11.66 5.42
N LEU A 149 -8.05 10.57 5.72
CA LEU A 149 -9.52 10.55 5.83
C LEU A 149 -10.08 11.56 6.86
N PRO A 150 -9.66 11.56 8.13
CA PRO A 150 -10.12 12.56 9.11
C PRO A 150 -9.70 13.99 8.74
N LEU A 151 -8.61 14.16 7.99
CA LEU A 151 -8.17 15.46 7.50
C LEU A 151 -9.12 15.98 6.43
N ALA A 152 -9.46 15.16 5.44
CA ALA A 152 -10.44 15.49 4.41
C ALA A 152 -11.82 15.78 5.02
N MET A 153 -12.25 14.97 5.99
CA MET A 153 -13.49 15.20 6.73
C MET A 153 -13.46 16.53 7.50
N SER A 154 -12.38 16.82 8.22
CA SER A 154 -12.25 18.08 8.96
C SER A 154 -12.28 19.30 8.04
N LEU A 155 -11.62 19.22 6.87
CA LEU A 155 -11.67 20.28 5.86
C LEU A 155 -13.08 20.46 5.29
N GLY A 156 -13.78 19.36 4.97
CA GLY A 156 -15.16 19.40 4.47
C GLY A 156 -16.17 19.93 5.49
N ALA A 157 -15.98 19.64 6.78
CA ALA A 157 -16.84 20.16 7.86
C ALA A 157 -16.48 21.60 8.29
N GLY A 158 -15.31 22.12 7.92
CA GLY A 158 -14.80 23.40 8.44
C GLY A 158 -14.47 23.39 9.94
N ALA A 159 -14.37 22.20 10.55
CA ALA A 159 -14.10 22.00 11.97
C ALA A 159 -13.32 20.70 12.19
N VAL A 160 -12.65 20.57 13.33
CA VAL A 160 -11.96 19.33 13.69
C VAL A 160 -12.99 18.21 13.85
N ALA A 161 -12.91 17.20 12.98
CA ALA A 161 -13.81 16.07 12.95
C ALA A 161 -13.03 14.75 12.92
N ALA A 162 -13.55 13.76 13.64
CA ALA A 162 -13.13 12.37 13.47
C ALA A 162 -14.00 11.73 12.37
N LEU A 163 -13.45 10.73 11.68
CA LEU A 163 -14.25 9.86 10.82
C LEU A 163 -14.84 8.74 11.68
N PRO A 164 -16.15 8.73 11.96
CA PRO A 164 -16.79 7.61 12.65
C PRO A 164 -16.77 6.38 11.74
N LEU A 165 -16.58 5.20 12.34
CA LEU A 165 -16.75 3.92 11.67
C LEU A 165 -18.09 3.35 12.12
N ASP A 166 -19.03 3.18 11.19
CA ASP A 166 -20.24 2.39 11.46
C ASP A 166 -19.91 0.89 11.61
N ALA A 167 -20.88 0.09 12.02
CA ALA A 167 -20.69 -1.34 12.26
C ALA A 167 -20.13 -2.08 11.05
N ARG A 168 -20.53 -1.69 9.83
CA ARG A 168 -20.04 -2.31 8.60
C ARG A 168 -18.63 -1.84 8.29
N GLN A 169 -18.36 -0.55 8.37
CA GLN A 169 -17.04 0.05 8.12
C GLN A 169 -15.99 -0.47 9.10
N ALA A 170 -16.35 -0.64 10.38
CA ALA A 170 -15.48 -1.23 11.39
C ALA A 170 -15.08 -2.66 11.00
N GLU A 171 -16.02 -3.46 10.50
CA GLU A 171 -15.77 -4.84 10.06
C GLU A 171 -14.97 -4.92 8.75
N GLU A 172 -15.23 -4.04 7.78
CA GLU A 172 -14.41 -3.91 6.56
C GLU A 172 -12.97 -3.50 6.91
N PHE A 173 -12.81 -2.58 7.87
CA PHE A 173 -11.50 -2.14 8.34
C PHE A 173 -10.78 -3.26 9.11
N PHE A 174 -11.49 -4.00 9.97
CA PHE A 174 -10.98 -5.18 10.67
C PHE A 174 -10.52 -6.28 9.71
N LEU A 175 -11.34 -6.60 8.71
CA LEU A 175 -11.00 -7.54 7.65
C LEU A 175 -9.75 -7.11 6.89
N THR A 176 -9.67 -5.84 6.52
CA THR A 176 -8.50 -5.29 5.80
C THR A 176 -7.24 -5.34 6.66
N ALA A 177 -7.34 -5.10 7.97
CA ALA A 177 -6.22 -5.25 8.91
C ALA A 177 -5.77 -6.72 9.02
N ALA A 178 -6.70 -7.65 9.12
CA ALA A 178 -6.44 -9.09 9.15
C ALA A 178 -5.76 -9.59 7.86
N GLN A 179 -6.28 -9.17 6.70
CA GLN A 179 -5.69 -9.44 5.39
C GLN A 179 -4.27 -8.89 5.28
N SER A 180 -4.05 -7.67 5.77
CA SER A 180 -2.72 -7.06 5.77
C SER A 180 -1.73 -7.89 6.60
N LEU A 181 -2.14 -8.38 7.77
CA LEU A 181 -1.32 -9.29 8.59
C LEU A 181 -1.04 -10.62 7.90
N PHE A 182 -2.04 -11.21 7.24
CA PHE A 182 -1.85 -12.44 6.48
C PHE A 182 -0.88 -12.27 5.30
N ALA A 183 -1.03 -11.20 4.53
CA ALA A 183 -0.11 -10.86 3.44
C ALA A 183 1.32 -10.63 3.95
N LEU A 184 1.48 -9.92 5.07
CA LEU A 184 2.76 -9.76 5.78
C LEU A 184 3.35 -11.12 6.18
N ALA A 185 2.54 -12.04 6.71
CA ALA A 185 2.97 -13.37 7.12
C ALA A 185 3.47 -14.21 5.94
N LEU A 186 2.82 -14.11 4.78
CA LEU A 186 3.27 -14.75 3.53
C LEU A 186 4.58 -14.14 3.02
N LEU A 187 4.77 -12.83 3.21
CA LEU A 187 5.98 -12.09 2.80
C LEU A 187 7.17 -12.24 3.75
N LEU A 188 7.05 -12.94 4.89
CA LEU A 188 8.17 -13.14 5.83
C LEU A 188 9.39 -13.82 5.21
N ARG A 189 9.20 -14.55 4.11
CA ARG A 189 10.28 -15.22 3.37
C ARG A 189 10.94 -14.31 2.32
N LEU A 190 10.54 -13.03 2.25
CA LEU A 190 10.94 -12.03 1.26
C LEU A 190 10.71 -12.49 -0.19
N ARG A 191 9.77 -13.43 -0.39
CA ARG A 191 9.39 -13.99 -1.68
C ARG A 191 7.91 -14.37 -1.63
N LEU A 192 7.15 -14.00 -2.65
CA LEU A 192 5.80 -14.53 -2.87
C LEU A 192 5.87 -15.65 -3.91
N GLY A 193 5.62 -16.89 -3.46
CA GLY A 193 5.46 -18.02 -4.36
C GLY A 193 4.06 -18.11 -4.93
N LEU A 194 3.87 -18.96 -5.94
CA LEU A 194 2.56 -19.19 -6.57
C LEU A 194 1.49 -19.61 -5.55
N GLY A 195 1.84 -20.47 -4.58
CA GLY A 195 0.91 -20.89 -3.53
C GLY A 195 0.43 -19.72 -2.65
N SER A 196 1.32 -18.76 -2.33
CA SER A 196 0.95 -17.54 -1.59
C SER A 196 0.03 -16.64 -2.41
N ALA A 197 0.32 -16.49 -3.70
CA ALA A 197 -0.52 -15.70 -4.62
C ALA A 197 -1.91 -16.32 -4.79
N VAL A 198 -2.00 -17.64 -4.98
CA VAL A 198 -3.27 -18.38 -5.07
C VAL A 198 -4.06 -18.28 -3.78
N ALA A 199 -3.40 -18.36 -2.61
CA ALA A 199 -4.08 -18.18 -1.33
C ALA A 199 -4.68 -16.77 -1.17
N LEU A 200 -3.92 -15.72 -1.54
CA LEU A 200 -4.41 -14.34 -1.51
C LEU A 200 -5.60 -14.13 -2.46
N VAL A 201 -5.43 -14.50 -3.73
CA VAL A 201 -6.48 -14.34 -4.76
C VAL A 201 -7.70 -15.20 -4.45
N GLY A 202 -7.50 -16.43 -3.97
CA GLY A 202 -8.58 -17.35 -3.63
C GLY A 202 -9.43 -16.85 -2.48
N LEU A 203 -8.81 -16.46 -1.35
CA LEU A 203 -9.54 -15.92 -0.20
C LEU A 203 -10.22 -14.59 -0.53
N PHE A 204 -9.54 -13.73 -1.30
CA PHE A 204 -10.13 -12.49 -1.80
C PHE A 204 -11.31 -12.74 -2.74
N GLY A 205 -11.23 -13.72 -3.64
CA GLY A 205 -12.32 -14.11 -4.53
C GLY A 205 -13.53 -14.62 -3.77
N VAL A 206 -13.32 -15.40 -2.69
CA VAL A 206 -14.40 -15.82 -1.78
C VAL A 206 -15.05 -14.60 -1.13
N GLN A 207 -14.26 -13.65 -0.62
CA GLN A 207 -14.79 -12.40 -0.05
C GLN A 207 -15.65 -11.64 -1.06
N VAL A 208 -15.15 -11.41 -2.27
CA VAL A 208 -15.89 -10.69 -3.32
C VAL A 208 -17.19 -11.41 -3.68
N GLY A 209 -17.15 -12.74 -3.81
CA GLY A 209 -18.34 -13.55 -4.06
C GLY A 209 -19.39 -13.39 -2.96
N LEU A 210 -18.97 -13.48 -1.69
CA LEU A 210 -19.87 -13.30 -0.55
C LEU A 210 -20.41 -11.87 -0.46
N ALA A 211 -19.57 -10.86 -0.69
CA ALA A 211 -19.99 -9.45 -0.73
C ALA A 211 -21.04 -9.19 -1.81
N PHE A 212 -20.93 -9.84 -2.97
CA PHE A 212 -21.92 -9.73 -4.04
C PHE A 212 -23.23 -10.46 -3.71
N ILE A 213 -23.16 -11.66 -3.11
CA ILE A 213 -24.32 -12.46 -2.73
C ILE A 213 -25.13 -11.78 -1.62
N TYR A 214 -24.45 -11.26 -0.59
CA TYR A 214 -25.08 -10.66 0.59
C TYR A 214 -25.20 -9.14 0.52
N ARG A 215 -25.01 -8.53 -0.66
CA ARG A 215 -25.00 -7.06 -0.84
C ARG A 215 -26.22 -6.29 -0.31
N ASN A 216 -27.36 -6.96 -0.14
CA ASN A 216 -28.62 -6.40 0.36
C ASN A 216 -28.98 -6.88 1.79
N ASP A 217 -28.13 -7.70 2.42
CA ASP A 217 -28.31 -8.24 3.76
C ASP A 217 -27.13 -7.80 4.64
N GLU A 218 -27.34 -6.73 5.40
CA GLU A 218 -26.29 -6.10 6.20
C GLU A 218 -25.81 -7.01 7.34
N ALA A 219 -26.72 -7.73 7.99
CA ALA A 219 -26.38 -8.64 9.08
C ALA A 219 -25.51 -9.81 8.60
N ARG A 220 -25.86 -10.41 7.44
CA ARG A 220 -25.02 -11.45 6.84
C ARG A 220 -23.70 -10.90 6.32
N THR A 221 -23.69 -9.70 5.75
CA THR A 221 -22.47 -9.03 5.30
C THR A 221 -21.50 -8.89 6.46
N VAL A 222 -21.91 -8.25 7.56
CA VAL A 222 -21.13 -8.11 8.79
C VAL A 222 -20.61 -9.46 9.27
N THR A 223 -21.49 -10.46 9.41
CA THR A 223 -21.10 -11.80 9.87
C THR A 223 -20.03 -12.43 8.97
N THR A 224 -20.15 -12.29 7.65
CA THR A 224 -19.17 -12.84 6.70
C THR A 224 -17.85 -12.11 6.74
N LEU A 225 -17.84 -10.78 6.92
CA LEU A 225 -16.63 -9.98 7.08
C LEU A 225 -15.88 -10.41 8.35
N THR A 226 -16.57 -10.50 9.49
CA THR A 226 -15.98 -10.94 10.75
C THR A 226 -15.41 -12.35 10.65
N MET A 227 -16.17 -13.30 10.06
CA MET A 227 -15.71 -14.69 9.90
C MET A 227 -14.45 -14.76 9.03
N LEU A 228 -14.42 -14.05 7.90
CA LEU A 228 -13.24 -14.00 7.04
C LEU A 228 -12.05 -13.35 7.73
N ALA A 229 -12.27 -12.29 8.51
CA ALA A 229 -11.21 -11.62 9.26
C ALA A 229 -10.55 -12.60 10.24
N TRP A 230 -11.34 -13.39 10.98
CA TRP A 230 -10.82 -14.42 11.86
C TRP A 230 -10.08 -15.54 11.12
N ILE A 231 -10.55 -15.93 9.92
CA ILE A 231 -9.83 -16.88 9.07
C ILE A 231 -8.45 -16.33 8.68
N TYR A 232 -8.39 -15.08 8.21
CA TYR A 232 -7.12 -14.43 7.88
C TYR A 232 -6.19 -14.33 9.09
N LEU A 233 -6.71 -13.97 10.26
CA LEU A 233 -5.93 -13.92 11.50
C LEU A 233 -5.41 -15.30 11.93
N GLY A 234 -6.24 -16.34 11.85
CA GLY A 234 -5.84 -17.71 12.16
C GLY A 234 -4.73 -18.20 11.24
N LEU A 235 -4.86 -17.97 9.94
CA LEU A 235 -3.82 -18.30 8.95
C LEU A 235 -2.54 -17.50 9.17
N ALA A 236 -2.66 -16.19 9.45
CA ALA A 236 -1.52 -15.34 9.78
C ALA A 236 -0.80 -15.84 11.04
N ALA A 237 -1.55 -16.20 12.09
CA ALA A 237 -1.00 -16.73 13.33
C ALA A 237 -0.23 -18.02 13.11
N ILE A 238 -0.79 -18.98 12.36
CA ILE A 238 -0.10 -20.23 11.99
C ILE A 238 1.23 -19.92 11.27
N LEU A 239 1.20 -19.02 10.29
CA LEU A 239 2.41 -18.64 9.55
C LEU A 239 3.43 -17.92 10.42
N PHE A 240 3.02 -17.03 11.32
CA PHE A 240 3.92 -16.37 12.26
C PHE A 240 4.53 -17.38 13.25
N LEU A 241 3.76 -18.34 13.75
CA LEU A 241 4.25 -19.38 14.65
C LEU A 241 5.28 -20.28 13.95
N VAL A 242 4.98 -20.73 12.73
CA VAL A 242 5.90 -21.57 11.94
C VAL A 242 7.18 -20.82 11.57
N ASN A 243 7.12 -19.50 11.33
CA ASN A 243 8.27 -18.68 10.93
C ASN A 243 8.79 -17.77 12.07
N GLY A 244 8.50 -18.08 13.34
CA GLY A 244 8.70 -17.16 14.47
C GLY A 244 10.15 -16.68 14.65
N ARG A 245 11.14 -17.53 14.35
CA ARG A 245 12.57 -17.14 14.39
C ARG A 245 12.88 -16.02 13.40
N ARG A 246 12.41 -16.15 12.15
CA ARG A 246 12.61 -15.14 11.09
C ARG A 246 11.89 -13.83 11.41
N MET A 247 10.71 -13.90 12.02
CA MET A 247 9.99 -12.72 12.48
C MET A 247 10.82 -11.95 13.50
N LEU A 248 11.44 -12.63 14.48
CA LEU A 248 12.32 -11.99 15.46
C LEU A 248 13.55 -11.37 14.79
N ASP A 249 14.14 -12.05 13.81
CA ASP A 249 15.29 -11.52 13.07
C ASP A 249 14.91 -10.25 12.28
N LEU A 250 13.75 -10.23 11.61
CA LEU A 250 13.25 -9.06 10.87
C LEU A 250 12.88 -7.89 11.81
N LEU A 251 12.28 -8.17 12.96
CA LEU A 251 11.97 -7.15 13.96
C LEU A 251 13.25 -6.55 14.56
N ARG A 252 14.25 -7.40 14.84
CA ARG A 252 15.57 -6.94 15.29
C ARG A 252 16.26 -6.10 14.23
N ALA A 253 16.29 -6.54 12.97
CA ALA A 253 16.84 -5.76 11.87
C ALA A 253 16.10 -4.41 11.70
N GLY A 254 14.77 -4.42 11.80
CA GLY A 254 13.95 -3.21 11.71
C GLY A 254 14.16 -2.21 12.85
N LEU A 255 14.39 -2.69 14.08
CA LEU A 255 14.51 -1.85 15.29
C LEU A 255 15.96 -1.48 15.66
N LEU A 256 16.95 -2.34 15.36
CA LEU A 256 18.32 -2.22 15.85
C LEU A 256 19.33 -1.73 14.80
N GLU A 257 19.09 -1.93 13.49
CA GLU A 257 20.00 -1.39 12.47
C GLU A 257 19.81 0.12 12.29
N ARG A 258 20.53 0.89 13.11
CA ARG A 258 20.96 2.25 12.78
C ARG A 258 21.75 2.17 11.47
N ARG A 259 21.24 2.81 10.40
CA ARG A 259 21.90 3.05 9.10
C ARG A 259 22.95 1.99 8.73
N MET A 260 22.68 1.14 7.73
CA MET A 260 23.77 0.54 6.97
C MET A 260 24.67 1.69 6.48
N GLY A 261 25.81 1.85 7.14
CA GLY A 261 26.73 2.95 6.91
C GLY A 261 27.25 2.89 5.48
N LYS A 262 27.50 4.06 4.90
CA LYS A 262 28.22 4.24 3.64
C LYS A 262 29.40 3.26 3.54
N VAL A 263 29.24 2.17 2.80
CA VAL A 263 30.38 1.38 2.33
C VAL A 263 30.86 2.07 1.06
N GLY A 264 31.76 3.02 1.26
CA GLY A 264 32.37 3.82 0.21
C GLY A 264 33.64 4.47 0.74
N ALA A 265 34.49 3.68 1.40
CA ALA A 265 35.88 4.08 1.58
C ALA A 265 36.61 3.76 0.26
N PRO A 266 37.27 4.72 -0.39
CA PRO A 266 38.01 4.43 -1.61
C PRO A 266 39.14 3.46 -1.27
N VAL A 267 39.16 2.31 -1.95
CA VAL A 267 40.31 1.42 -1.98
C VAL A 267 41.47 2.24 -2.53
N ARG A 268 42.45 2.57 -1.68
CA ARG A 268 43.70 3.18 -2.13
C ARG A 268 44.38 2.16 -3.06
N PRO A 269 44.81 2.56 -4.27
CA PRO A 269 45.59 1.67 -5.11
C PRO A 269 46.91 1.36 -4.40
N GLU A 270 47.20 0.07 -4.21
CA GLU A 270 48.52 -0.40 -3.80
C GLU A 270 49.54 0.04 -4.86
N VAL A 271 50.45 0.92 -4.45
CA VAL A 271 51.62 1.26 -5.23
C VAL A 271 52.52 0.02 -5.24
N VAL A 272 52.45 -0.75 -6.32
CA VAL A 272 53.46 -1.77 -6.65
C VAL A 272 54.77 -1.03 -6.89
N ARG A 273 55.59 -0.88 -5.84
CA ARG A 273 56.99 -0.50 -5.97
C ARG A 273 57.69 -1.65 -6.66
N GLY A 274 58.12 -1.42 -7.89
CA GLY A 274 59.06 -2.28 -8.58
C GLY A 274 60.30 -2.52 -7.71
N GLN A 275 60.67 -3.79 -7.60
CA GLN A 275 62.02 -4.19 -7.25
C GLN A 275 62.72 -4.68 -8.51
N ARG A 276 63.98 -4.26 -8.60
CA ARG A 276 64.95 -4.45 -9.66
C ARG A 276 65.36 -5.91 -9.80
#